data_AF-A0A1Y4IGM1-F1
#
_entry.id   AF-A0A1Y4IGM1-F1
#
_cell.length_a   1.000
_cell.length_b   1.000
_cell.length_c   1.000
_cell.angle_alpha   90.00
_cell.angle_beta   90.00
_cell.angle_gamma   90.00
#
_symmetry.space_group_name_H-M   'P 1'
#
loop_
_entity.id
_entity.type
_entity.pdbx_description
1 polymer ?
#
loop_
_entity_poly.entity_id
_entity_poly.type
_entity_poly.pdbx_seq_one_letter_code
_entity_poly.pdbx_strand_id
1 'polypeptide(L)'
;KFDTGLELSLLQEYCLVCLDVFREFPYAKDKNEQTAWLSFLLTETVEEAEKLVSEYPWLEEIYRELAMLRRKPEEVLGMFSDALKIMDQNTVKYMIDEQKQVMNEQQKKINEQKEELIEKDRKYEALKTESDRKIKEQADRIRELEALVAQK
;
A
#
# COMPACT_ATOMS: atom_id res chain seq x y z
N LYS A 1 -34.45 -6.36 7.82
CA LYS A 1 -33.25 -6.87 8.54
C LYS A 1 -33.09 -8.32 8.11
N PHE A 2 -32.07 -8.62 7.30
CA PHE A 2 -31.72 -9.99 6.96
C PHE A 2 -30.99 -10.59 8.16
N ASP A 3 -31.61 -11.57 8.80
CA ASP A 3 -31.02 -12.31 9.92
C ASP A 3 -30.81 -13.74 9.46
N THR A 4 -29.65 -13.99 8.85
CA THR A 4 -29.28 -15.29 8.29
C THR A 4 -28.77 -16.26 9.35
N GLY A 5 -28.68 -15.84 10.62
CA GLY A 5 -28.15 -16.66 11.73
C GLY A 5 -26.66 -17.05 11.57
N LEU A 6 -25.97 -16.50 10.57
CA LEU A 6 -24.57 -16.79 10.26
C LEU A 6 -23.68 -15.72 10.88
N GLU A 7 -23.02 -16.05 12.00
CA GLU A 7 -21.93 -15.23 12.54
C GLU A 7 -20.68 -15.42 11.67
N LEU A 8 -20.53 -14.57 10.66
CA LEU A 8 -19.34 -14.53 9.80
C LEU A 8 -18.48 -13.34 10.19
N SER A 9 -17.41 -13.60 10.94
CA SER A 9 -16.37 -12.60 11.25
C SER A 9 -15.49 -12.38 10.03
N LEU A 10 -15.88 -11.47 9.14
CA LEU A 10 -15.13 -11.19 7.92
C LEU A 10 -14.40 -9.83 8.00
N LEU A 11 -13.21 -9.75 7.41
CA LEU A 11 -12.27 -8.64 7.59
C LEU A 11 -12.54 -7.41 6.68
N GLN A 12 -13.47 -7.51 5.72
CA GLN A 12 -13.82 -6.46 4.75
C GLN A 12 -15.33 -6.11 4.79
N GLU A 13 -15.75 -5.03 4.12
CA GLU A 13 -17.16 -4.73 3.94
C GLU A 13 -17.75 -5.60 2.81
N TYR A 14 -18.74 -6.44 3.12
CA TYR A 14 -19.40 -7.30 2.13
C TYR A 14 -20.86 -6.90 1.97
N CYS A 15 -21.34 -6.93 0.74
CA CYS A 15 -22.76 -6.79 0.43
C CYS A 15 -23.34 -8.16 0.12
N LEU A 16 -24.35 -8.59 0.91
CA LEU A 16 -25.10 -9.81 0.64
C LEU A 16 -26.33 -9.47 -0.20
N VAL A 17 -26.46 -10.11 -1.35
CA VAL A 17 -27.59 -9.92 -2.27
C VAL A 17 -28.36 -11.22 -2.42
N CYS A 18 -29.66 -11.16 -2.16
CA CYS A 18 -30.58 -12.29 -2.30
C CYS A 18 -31.09 -12.36 -3.74
N LEU A 19 -30.48 -13.26 -4.51
CA LEU A 19 -30.78 -13.44 -5.93
C LEU A 19 -32.18 -14.03 -6.16
N ASP A 20 -32.66 -14.87 -5.24
CA ASP A 20 -34.03 -15.38 -5.20
C ASP A 20 -35.07 -14.26 -5.13
N VAL A 21 -34.88 -13.29 -4.23
CA VAL A 21 -35.76 -12.12 -4.11
C VAL A 21 -35.67 -11.23 -5.35
N PHE A 22 -34.46 -11.06 -5.92
CA PHE A 22 -34.27 -10.28 -7.14
C PHE A 22 -34.92 -10.94 -8.37
N ARG A 23 -35.00 -12.28 -8.43
CA ARG A 23 -35.72 -13.03 -9.48
C ARG A 23 -37.21 -12.70 -9.47
N GLU A 24 -37.80 -12.53 -8.30
CA GLU A 24 -39.22 -12.18 -8.14
C GLU A 24 -39.47 -10.67 -8.30
N PHE A 25 -38.58 -9.84 -7.75
CA PHE A 25 -38.67 -8.38 -7.76
C PHE A 25 -37.36 -7.76 -8.27
N PRO A 26 -37.19 -7.66 -9.60
CA PRO A 26 -36.02 -7.01 -10.16
C PRO A 26 -35.92 -5.56 -9.71
N TYR A 27 -34.70 -5.09 -9.47
CA TYR A 27 -34.43 -3.67 -9.23
C TYR A 27 -34.94 -2.82 -10.40
N ALA A 28 -35.27 -1.56 -10.11
CA ALA A 28 -35.98 -0.67 -11.03
C ALA A 28 -35.36 -0.62 -12.45
N LYS A 29 -36.23 -0.40 -13.43
CA LYS A 29 -36.09 -0.59 -14.90
C LYS A 29 -34.93 0.14 -15.60
N ASP A 30 -34.12 0.92 -14.90
CA ASP A 30 -33.01 1.62 -15.51
C ASP A 30 -31.89 0.62 -15.81
N LYS A 31 -31.47 0.57 -17.08
CA LYS A 31 -30.39 -0.31 -17.54
C LYS A 31 -29.10 0.08 -16.84
N ASN A 32 -28.78 -0.65 -15.79
CA ASN A 32 -27.66 -0.46 -14.89
C ASN A 32 -26.74 -1.70 -14.99
N GLU A 33 -25.43 -1.49 -14.99
CA GLU A 33 -24.43 -2.55 -14.97
C GLU A 33 -24.66 -3.57 -13.84
N GLN A 34 -25.00 -3.13 -12.63
CA GLN A 34 -25.35 -3.98 -11.51
C GLN A 34 -26.57 -4.87 -11.81
N THR A 35 -27.58 -4.34 -12.50
CA THR A 35 -28.77 -5.12 -12.87
C THR A 35 -28.41 -6.14 -13.95
N ALA A 36 -27.52 -5.79 -14.88
CA ALA A 36 -26.99 -6.71 -15.87
C ALA A 36 -26.22 -7.88 -15.21
N TRP A 37 -25.34 -7.58 -14.23
CA TRP A 37 -24.62 -8.59 -13.47
C TRP A 37 -25.54 -9.51 -12.65
N LEU A 38 -26.54 -8.95 -11.96
CA LEU A 38 -27.47 -9.74 -11.16
C LEU A 38 -28.35 -10.63 -12.05
N SER A 39 -28.84 -10.11 -13.17
CA SER A 39 -29.57 -10.90 -14.15
C SER A 39 -28.69 -11.98 -14.77
N PHE A 40 -27.42 -11.68 -15.05
CA PHE A 40 -26.45 -12.64 -15.57
C PHE A 40 -26.21 -13.82 -14.62
N LEU A 41 -26.08 -13.54 -13.32
CA LEU A 41 -25.93 -14.58 -12.29
C LEU A 41 -27.20 -15.43 -12.10
N LEU A 42 -28.36 -14.89 -12.44
CA LEU A 42 -29.65 -15.61 -12.44
C LEU A 42 -29.92 -16.41 -13.71
N THR A 43 -29.16 -16.20 -14.78
CA THR A 43 -29.36 -16.87 -16.06
C THR A 43 -29.10 -18.37 -15.93
N GLU A 44 -30.14 -19.17 -16.10
CA GLU A 44 -30.06 -20.63 -16.01
C GLU A 44 -30.02 -21.28 -17.40
N THR A 45 -30.65 -20.62 -18.39
CA THR A 45 -30.87 -21.13 -19.75
C THR A 45 -30.10 -20.35 -20.82
N VAL A 46 -29.92 -20.96 -21.99
CA VAL A 46 -29.21 -20.32 -23.12
C VAL A 46 -30.06 -19.20 -23.71
N GLU A 47 -31.38 -19.40 -23.75
CA GLU A 47 -32.35 -18.43 -24.28
C GLU A 47 -32.39 -17.15 -23.44
N GLU A 48 -32.33 -17.28 -22.11
CA GLU A 48 -32.19 -16.14 -21.20
C GLU A 48 -30.85 -15.42 -21.39
N ALA A 49 -29.77 -16.16 -21.62
CA ALA A 49 -28.45 -15.59 -21.87
C ALA A 49 -28.43 -14.79 -23.18
N GLU A 50 -28.99 -15.33 -24.26
CA GLU A 50 -29.09 -14.66 -25.56
C GLU A 50 -29.88 -13.36 -25.46
N LYS A 51 -31.01 -13.39 -24.72
CA LYS A 51 -31.79 -12.18 -24.45
C LYS A 51 -30.99 -11.15 -23.65
N LEU A 52 -30.26 -11.59 -22.64
CA LEU A 52 -29.44 -10.72 -21.81
C LEU A 52 -28.27 -10.10 -22.59
N VAL A 53 -27.61 -10.88 -23.46
CA VAL A 53 -26.55 -10.39 -24.35
C VAL A 53 -27.11 -9.41 -25.38
N SER A 54 -28.33 -9.64 -25.88
CA SER A 54 -29.01 -8.67 -26.76
C SER A 54 -29.28 -7.34 -26.05
N GLU A 55 -29.60 -7.38 -24.75
CA GLU A 55 -29.82 -6.18 -23.94
C GLU A 55 -28.51 -5.51 -23.48
N TYR A 56 -27.44 -6.30 -23.29
CA TYR A 56 -26.11 -5.89 -22.82
C TYR A 56 -25.00 -6.60 -23.62
N PRO A 57 -24.61 -6.07 -24.80
CA PRO A 57 -23.68 -6.76 -25.71
C PRO A 57 -22.30 -7.07 -25.12
N TRP A 58 -21.83 -6.27 -24.15
CA TRP A 58 -20.54 -6.49 -23.49
C TRP A 58 -20.51 -7.76 -22.63
N LEU A 59 -21.67 -8.32 -22.26
CA LEU A 59 -21.74 -9.59 -21.53
C LEU A 59 -21.44 -10.81 -22.42
N GLU A 60 -21.42 -10.68 -23.75
CA GLU A 60 -21.18 -11.83 -24.64
C GLU A 60 -19.84 -12.50 -24.38
N GLU A 61 -18.78 -11.70 -24.27
CA GLU A 61 -17.41 -12.19 -24.02
C GLU A 61 -17.34 -12.93 -22.68
N ILE A 62 -17.92 -12.33 -21.64
CA ILE A 62 -17.96 -12.86 -20.29
C ILE A 62 -18.80 -14.15 -20.23
N TYR A 63 -19.95 -14.19 -20.89
CA TYR A 63 -20.79 -15.39 -20.98
C TYR A 63 -20.05 -16.52 -21.70
N ARG A 64 -19.34 -16.21 -22.79
CA ARG A 64 -18.59 -17.19 -23.57
C ARG A 64 -17.45 -17.78 -22.75
N GLU A 65 -16.70 -16.94 -22.02
CA GLU A 65 -15.67 -17.39 -21.10
C GLU A 65 -16.26 -18.31 -20.01
N LEU A 66 -17.35 -17.90 -19.35
CA LEU A 66 -18.04 -18.72 -18.34
C LEU A 66 -18.61 -20.03 -18.89
N ALA A 67 -19.10 -20.03 -20.13
CA ALA A 67 -19.55 -21.25 -20.80
C ALA A 67 -18.38 -22.21 -21.06
N MET A 68 -17.17 -21.71 -21.33
CA MET A 68 -15.96 -22.54 -21.37
C MET A 68 -15.64 -23.11 -19.98
N LEU A 69 -15.84 -22.32 -18.91
CA LEU A 69 -15.64 -22.79 -17.54
C LEU A 69 -16.57 -23.99 -17.20
N ARG A 70 -17.83 -23.95 -17.64
CA ARG A 70 -18.78 -25.07 -17.49
C ARG A 70 -18.36 -26.33 -18.23
N ARG A 71 -17.65 -26.21 -19.36
CA ARG A 71 -17.22 -27.35 -20.19
C ARG A 71 -15.99 -28.06 -19.67
N LYS A 72 -15.11 -27.38 -18.93
CA LYS A 72 -13.86 -27.95 -18.41
C LYS A 72 -13.51 -27.41 -17.01
N PRO A 73 -14.23 -27.84 -15.96
CA PRO A 73 -14.07 -27.28 -14.61
C PRO A 73 -12.64 -27.41 -14.02
N GLU A 74 -11.84 -28.36 -14.51
CA GLU A 74 -10.47 -28.62 -14.05
C GLU A 74 -9.47 -27.52 -14.49
N GLU A 75 -9.55 -27.07 -15.75
CA GLU A 75 -8.70 -26.00 -16.27
C GLU A 75 -9.03 -24.64 -15.60
N VAL A 76 -10.28 -24.47 -15.17
CA VAL A 76 -10.78 -23.28 -14.45
C VAL A 76 -10.09 -23.08 -13.11
N LEU A 77 -9.92 -24.16 -12.34
CA LEU A 77 -9.21 -24.10 -11.05
C LEU A 77 -7.74 -23.67 -11.25
N GLY A 78 -7.12 -24.10 -12.36
CA GLY A 78 -5.80 -23.63 -12.76
C GLY A 78 -5.78 -22.14 -13.09
N MET A 79 -6.73 -21.65 -13.89
CA MET A 79 -6.84 -20.24 -14.26
C MET A 79 -7.13 -19.32 -13.06
N PHE A 80 -7.99 -19.74 -12.13
CA PHE A 80 -8.22 -19.00 -10.88
C PHE A 80 -6.95 -18.96 -10.02
N SER A 81 -6.21 -20.06 -9.93
CA SER A 81 -4.93 -20.09 -9.23
C SER A 81 -3.91 -19.14 -9.87
N ASP A 82 -3.86 -19.05 -11.20
CA ASP A 82 -2.96 -18.14 -11.92
C ASP A 82 -3.36 -16.68 -11.74
N ALA A 83 -4.66 -16.36 -11.78
CA ALA A 83 -5.16 -15.01 -11.52
C ALA A 83 -4.85 -14.55 -10.08
N LEU A 84 -5.04 -15.43 -9.09
CA LEU A 84 -4.65 -15.17 -7.70
C LEU A 84 -3.14 -14.95 -7.57
N LYS A 85 -2.33 -15.74 -8.29
CA LYS A 85 -0.87 -15.60 -8.31
C LYS A 85 -0.42 -14.27 -8.93
N ILE A 86 -1.07 -13.82 -10.01
CA ILE A 86 -0.78 -12.52 -10.62
C ILE A 86 -1.15 -11.37 -9.67
N MET A 87 -2.30 -11.47 -9.00
CA MET A 87 -2.72 -10.49 -8.00
C MET A 87 -1.73 -10.40 -6.83
N ASP A 88 -1.28 -11.55 -6.34
CA ASP A 88 -0.28 -11.63 -5.26
C ASP A 88 1.07 -11.05 -5.71
N GLN A 89 1.51 -11.36 -6.93
CA GLN A 89 2.72 -10.77 -7.52
C GLN A 89 2.66 -9.24 -7.61
N ASN A 90 1.52 -8.68 -8.04
CA ASN A 90 1.34 -7.23 -8.12
C ASN A 90 1.33 -6.58 -6.73
N THR A 91 0.71 -7.24 -5.75
CA THR A 91 0.66 -6.76 -4.36
C THR A 91 2.04 -6.76 -3.73
N VAL A 92 2.79 -7.85 -3.87
CA VAL A 92 4.17 -7.95 -3.37
C VAL A 92 5.07 -6.90 -4.03
N LYS A 93 4.93 -6.69 -5.34
CA LYS A 93 5.68 -5.66 -6.06
C LYS A 93 5.39 -4.26 -5.51
N TYR A 94 4.12 -3.92 -5.31
CA TYR A 94 3.71 -2.65 -4.72
C TYR A 94 4.30 -2.44 -3.32
N MET A 95 4.21 -3.46 -2.45
CA MET A 95 4.79 -3.42 -1.10
C MET A 95 6.31 -3.22 -1.11
N ILE A 96 7.03 -3.88 -2.04
CA ILE A 96 8.48 -3.70 -2.18
C ILE A 96 8.81 -2.27 -2.63
N ASP A 97 8.04 -1.70 -3.55
CA ASP A 97 8.26 -0.36 -4.06
C ASP A 97 8.00 0.70 -2.97
N GLU A 98 6.95 0.54 -2.16
CA GLU A 98 6.73 1.38 -0.97
C GLU A 98 7.88 1.27 0.04
N GLN A 99 8.32 0.04 0.37
CA GLN A 99 9.43 -0.17 1.30
C GLN A 99 10.74 0.46 0.78
N LYS A 100 11.01 0.39 -0.52
CA LYS A 100 12.17 1.05 -1.14
C LYS A 100 12.08 2.57 -1.04
N GLN A 101 10.90 3.16 -1.21
CA GLN A 101 10.72 4.60 -1.02
C GLN A 101 11.02 5.01 0.42
N VAL A 102 10.45 4.29 1.39
CA VAL A 102 10.70 4.56 2.83
C VAL A 102 12.19 4.42 3.16
N MET A 103 12.87 3.37 2.68
CA MET A 103 14.32 3.21 2.88
C MET A 103 15.12 4.36 2.28
N ASN A 104 14.77 4.82 1.07
CA ASN A 104 15.45 5.94 0.43
C ASN A 104 15.27 7.25 1.22
N GLU A 105 14.08 7.51 1.75
CA GLU A 105 13.83 8.67 2.60
C GLU A 105 14.60 8.60 3.92
N GLN A 106 14.63 7.43 4.57
CA GLN A 106 15.43 7.22 5.76
C GLN A 106 16.91 7.41 5.47
N GLN A 107 17.41 6.91 4.35
CA GLN A 107 18.81 7.08 3.95
C GLN A 107 19.17 8.54 3.72
N LYS A 108 18.27 9.33 3.11
CA LYS A 108 18.45 10.79 2.98
C LYS A 108 18.55 11.46 4.34
N LYS A 109 17.61 11.19 5.26
CA LYS A 109 17.65 11.73 6.62
C LYS A 109 18.92 11.36 7.38
N ILE A 110 19.39 10.11 7.24
CA ILE A 110 20.66 9.67 7.84
C ILE A 110 21.83 10.45 7.26
N ASN A 111 21.85 10.69 5.95
CA ASN A 111 22.92 11.44 5.31
C ASN A 111 22.93 12.91 5.76
N GLU A 112 21.76 13.56 5.82
CA GLU A 112 21.61 14.91 6.35
C GLU A 112 22.09 15.00 7.80
N GLN A 113 21.67 14.06 8.66
CA GLN A 113 22.14 14.00 10.05
C GLN A 113 23.66 13.79 10.16
N LYS A 114 24.25 12.98 9.27
CA LYS A 114 25.70 12.80 9.22
C LYS A 114 26.42 14.09 8.81
N GLU A 115 25.90 14.83 7.84
CA GLU A 115 26.47 16.11 7.43
C GLU A 115 26.39 17.14 8.56
N GLU A 116 25.25 17.25 9.23
CA GLU A 116 25.09 18.11 10.40
C GLU A 116 26.06 17.72 11.53
N LEU A 117 26.27 16.42 11.76
CA LEU A 117 27.19 15.94 12.78
C LEU A 117 28.63 16.32 12.44
N ILE A 118 29.05 16.14 11.18
CA ILE A 118 30.37 16.56 10.70
C ILE A 118 30.58 18.07 10.88
N GLU A 119 29.55 18.88 10.60
CA GLU A 119 29.65 20.33 10.78
C GLU A 119 29.74 20.72 12.26
N LYS A 120 28.97 20.06 13.13
CA LYS A 120 29.08 20.25 14.59
C LYS A 120 30.44 19.83 15.12
N ASP A 121 30.99 18.70 14.68
CA ASP A 121 32.32 18.23 15.08
C ASP A 121 33.40 19.23 14.65
N ARG A 122 33.32 19.76 13.42
CA ARG A 122 34.24 20.82 12.97
C ARG A 122 34.15 22.09 13.82
N LYS A 123 32.94 22.52 14.16
CA LYS A 123 32.73 23.68 15.05
C LYS A 123 33.27 23.41 16.45
N TYR A 124 33.08 22.20 16.96
CA TYR A 124 33.59 21.79 18.27
C TYR A 124 35.12 21.80 18.30
N GLU A 125 35.78 21.23 17.29
CA GLU A 125 37.25 21.25 17.18
C GLU A 125 37.81 22.68 17.01
N ALA A 126 37.14 23.54 16.24
CA ALA A 126 37.55 24.94 16.12
C ALA A 126 37.40 25.70 17.46
N LEU A 127 36.32 25.46 18.20
CA LEU A 127 36.12 26.08 19.51
C LEU A 127 37.13 25.57 20.54
N LYS A 128 37.44 24.27 20.50
CA LYS A 128 38.42 23.62 21.38
C LYS A 128 39.81 24.18 21.16
N THR A 129 40.25 24.30 19.90
CA THR A 129 41.56 24.89 19.57
C THR A 129 41.68 26.35 20.00
N GLU A 130 40.62 27.16 19.86
CA GLU A 130 40.62 28.54 20.35
C GLU A 130 40.63 28.61 21.88
N SER A 131 39.91 27.72 22.57
CA SER A 131 39.95 27.61 24.03
C SER A 131 41.34 27.21 24.52
N ASP A 132 41.97 26.22 23.89
CA ASP A 132 43.32 25.77 24.22
C ASP A 132 44.36 26.90 24.03
N ARG A 133 44.19 27.70 22.95
CA ARG A 133 45.03 28.88 22.70
C ARG A 133 44.89 29.92 23.83
N LYS A 134 43.66 30.23 24.26
CA LYS A 134 43.41 31.16 25.36
C LYS A 134 43.96 30.67 26.69
N ILE A 135 43.81 29.38 26.98
CA ILE A 135 44.38 28.77 28.19
C ILE A 135 45.90 28.92 28.19
N LYS A 136 46.54 28.69 27.04
CA LYS A 136 47.99 28.87 26.90
C LYS A 136 48.42 30.33 27.11
N GLU A 137 47.75 31.28 26.48
CA GLU A 137 48.01 32.72 26.68
C GLU A 137 47.82 33.15 28.13
N GLN A 138 46.79 32.66 28.81
CA GLN A 138 46.56 32.95 30.23
C GLN A 138 47.65 32.32 31.12
N ALA A 139 48.06 31.09 30.83
CA ALA A 139 49.13 30.42 31.58
C ALA A 139 50.47 31.15 31.45
N ASP A 140 50.82 31.60 30.24
CA ASP A 140 52.03 32.39 30.00
C ASP A 140 51.98 33.72 30.78
N ARG A 141 50.82 34.39 30.80
CA ARG A 141 50.64 35.65 31.54
C ARG A 141 50.69 35.50 33.05
N ILE A 142 50.15 34.40 33.59
CA ILE A 142 50.28 34.07 35.01
C ILE A 142 51.76 33.87 35.36
N ARG A 143 52.51 33.14 34.53
CA ARG A 143 53.94 32.89 34.75
C ARG A 143 54.76 34.18 34.73
N GLU A 144 54.45 35.12 33.83
CA GLU A 144 55.09 36.46 33.82
C GLU A 144 54.78 37.27 35.09
N LEU A 145 53.53 37.26 35.54
CA LEU A 145 53.11 37.95 36.77
C LEU A 145 53.75 37.34 38.02
N GLU A 146 53.82 36.01 38.11
CA GLU A 146 54.51 35.29 39.19
C GLU A 146 56.01 35.66 39.26
N ALA A 147 56.68 35.75 38.10
CA ALA A 147 58.08 36.15 38.03
C ALA A 147 58.31 37.60 38.51
N LEU A 148 57.38 38.52 38.20
CA LEU A 148 57.43 39.91 38.67
C LEU A 148 57.18 40.04 40.18
N VAL A 149 56.30 39.21 40.74
CA VAL A 149 56.04 39.17 42.19
C VAL A 149 57.23 38.58 42.94
N ALA A 150 57.92 37.58 42.39
CA ALA A 150 59.11 36.97 43.00
C ALA A 150 60.36 37.87 43.00
N GLN A 151 60.38 38.95 42.20
CA GLN A 151 61.47 39.94 42.19
C GLN A 151 61.26 41.12 43.16
N LYS A 152 60.13 41.17 43.87
CA LYS A 152 59.81 42.18 44.89
C LYS A 152 60.00 41.62 46.29
#